data_AF-A0A7D8UM47-F1
#
_entry.id   AF-A0A7D8UM47-F1
#
_cell.length_a   1.000
_cell.length_b   1.000
_cell.length_c   1.000
_cell.angle_alpha   90.00
_cell.angle_beta   90.00
_cell.angle_gamma   90.00
#
_symmetry.space_group_name_H-M   'P 1'
#
loop_
_entity.id
_entity.type
_entity.pdbx_description
1 polymer ?
#
loop_
_entity_poly.entity_id
_entity_poly.type
_entity_poly.pdbx_seq_one_letter_code
_entity_poly.pdbx_strand_id
1 'polypeptide(L)'
;MRPYLVQAIIYIKNRTYNSIIDKTPFEALTDKKPNIGYIKILGSLVYTLVPKETRKYSKLSKKGNKGILIGFESANNFLVYLPIKNKVISTKNLIIKEDLNY
;
A
#
# COMPACT_ATOMS: atom_id res chain seq x y z
N MET A 1 0.59 15.95 11.55
CA MET A 1 1.37 15.11 10.61
C MET A 1 0.91 13.66 10.78
N ARG A 2 0.34 13.01 9.75
CA ARG A 2 -0.06 11.59 9.86
C ARG A 2 1.19 10.71 9.69
N PRO A 3 1.59 9.88 10.68
CA PRO A 3 2.82 9.10 10.60
C PRO A 3 2.59 7.80 9.80
N TYR A 4 2.43 7.92 8.48
CA TYR A 4 2.08 6.79 7.60
C TYR A 4 3.06 5.61 7.69
N LEU A 5 4.37 5.89 7.74
CA LEU A 5 5.40 4.86 7.88
C LEU A 5 5.27 4.11 9.21
N VAL A 6 4.99 4.81 10.32
CA VAL A 6 4.81 4.18 11.63
C VAL A 6 3.62 3.23 11.60
N GLN A 7 2.50 3.65 11.02
CA GLN A 7 1.31 2.80 10.87
C GLN A 7 1.61 1.57 10.01
N ALA A 8 2.36 1.73 8.91
CA ALA A 8 2.75 0.62 8.06
C ALA A 8 3.67 -0.38 8.78
N ILE A 9 4.64 0.11 9.56
CA ILE A 9 5.53 -0.73 10.37
C ILE A 9 4.73 -1.53 11.40
N ILE A 10 3.79 -0.88 12.11
CA ILE A 10 2.90 -1.56 13.06
C ILE A 10 2.05 -2.62 12.35
N TYR A 11 1.50 -2.29 11.18
CA TYR A 11 0.70 -3.24 10.38
C TYR A 11 1.49 -4.51 10.02
N ILE A 12 2.75 -4.36 9.62
CA ILE A 12 3.66 -5.48 9.31
C ILE A 12 4.00 -6.25 10.58
N LYS A 13 4.39 -5.55 11.65
CA LYS A 13 4.78 -6.18 12.92
C LYS A 13 3.65 -7.02 13.52
N ASN A 14 2.40 -6.55 13.44
CA ASN A 14 1.24 -7.30 13.92
C ASN A 14 0.97 -8.60 13.14
N ARG A 15 1.49 -8.71 11.91
CA ARG A 15 1.34 -9.90 11.05
C ARG A 15 2.63 -10.72 10.95
N THR A 16 3.65 -10.36 11.72
CA THR A 16 4.91 -11.09 11.82
C THR A 16 4.88 -11.97 13.05
N TYR A 17 5.50 -13.15 12.96
CA TYR A 17 5.62 -14.04 14.11
C TYR A 17 6.34 -13.35 15.28
N ASN A 18 5.85 -13.60 16.49
CA ASN A 18 6.47 -13.14 17.72
C ASN A 18 6.69 -14.34 18.64
N SER A 19 7.96 -14.60 18.96
CA SER A 19 8.38 -15.75 19.76
C SER A 19 7.90 -15.74 21.21
N ILE A 20 7.58 -14.56 21.77
CA ILE A 20 7.10 -14.45 23.16
C ILE A 20 5.69 -15.00 23.31
N ILE A 21 4.86 -14.80 22.29
CA ILE A 21 3.44 -15.21 22.28
C ILE A 21 3.21 -16.50 21.47
N ASP A 22 4.26 -16.99 20.81
CA ASP A 22 4.26 -18.15 19.90
C ASP A 22 3.23 -18.08 18.76
N LYS A 23 2.88 -16.86 18.34
CA LYS A 23 1.94 -16.56 17.24
C LYS A 23 2.14 -15.14 16.73
N THR A 24 1.39 -14.75 15.70
CA THR A 24 1.35 -13.32 15.32
C THR A 24 0.49 -12.52 16.29
N PRO A 25 0.82 -11.26 16.62
CA PRO A 25 -0.05 -10.41 17.44
C PRO A 25 -1.48 -10.29 16.87
N PHE A 26 -1.63 -10.36 15.55
CA PHE A 26 -2.92 -10.39 14.87
C PHE A 26 -3.71 -11.66 15.22
N GLU A 27 -3.09 -12.84 15.17
CA GLU A 27 -3.73 -14.09 15.61
C GLU A 27 -4.07 -14.06 17.08
N ALA A 28 -3.19 -13.53 17.92
CA ALA A 28 -3.42 -13.42 19.36
C ALA A 28 -4.67 -12.59 19.70
N LEU A 29 -5.00 -11.61 18.88
CA LEU A 29 -6.12 -10.69 19.10
C LEU A 29 -7.41 -11.14 18.40
N THR A 30 -7.30 -11.83 17.26
CA THR A 30 -8.45 -12.11 16.37
C THR A 30 -8.78 -13.58 16.21
N ASP A 31 -7.95 -14.47 16.76
CA ASP A 31 -7.99 -15.93 16.59
C ASP A 31 -8.03 -16.38 15.11
N LYS A 32 -7.59 -15.51 14.19
CA LYS A 32 -7.53 -15.77 12.74
C LYS A 32 -6.12 -15.56 12.21
N LYS A 33 -5.70 -16.43 11.30
CA LYS A 33 -4.42 -16.28 10.59
C LYS A 33 -4.39 -14.98 9.78
N PRO A 34 -3.30 -14.20 9.81
CA PRO A 34 -3.21 -12.98 9.02
C PRO A 34 -3.07 -13.32 7.54
N ASN A 35 -3.70 -12.51 6.68
CA ASN A 35 -3.41 -12.55 5.25
C ASN A 35 -2.12 -11.76 4.98
N ILE A 36 -1.05 -12.47 4.61
CA ILE A 36 0.28 -11.91 4.32
C ILE A 36 0.42 -11.51 2.85
N GLY A 37 -0.42 -12.02 1.94
CA GLY A 37 -0.32 -11.73 0.50
C GLY A 37 -0.54 -10.26 0.13
N TYR A 38 -1.09 -9.48 1.07
CA TYR A 38 -1.29 -8.04 0.94
C TYR A 38 -0.09 -7.20 1.40
N ILE A 39 0.88 -7.81 2.12
CA ILE A 39 2.10 -7.11 2.52
C ILE A 39 2.99 -6.94 1.30
N LYS A 40 3.46 -5.70 1.12
CA LYS A 40 4.25 -5.25 -0.02
C LYS A 40 5.40 -4.38 0.45
N ILE A 41 6.46 -4.31 -0.35
CA ILE A 41 7.65 -3.54 0.01
C ILE A 41 7.31 -2.04 0.06
N LEU A 42 7.50 -1.41 1.22
CA LEU A 42 7.36 0.04 1.36
C LEU A 42 8.45 0.74 0.53
N GLY A 43 8.09 1.84 -0.12
CA GLY A 43 8.98 2.54 -1.05
C GLY A 43 8.94 2.03 -2.49
N SER A 44 8.24 0.91 -2.74
CA SER A 44 8.09 0.39 -4.10
C SER A 44 7.38 1.37 -5.03
N LEU A 45 7.75 1.27 -6.30
CA LEU A 45 7.14 2.02 -7.37
C LEU A 45 5.70 1.57 -7.62
N VAL A 46 4.76 2.50 -7.58
CA VAL A 46 3.34 2.25 -7.82
C VAL A 46 2.82 3.06 -9.01
N TYR A 47 1.97 2.44 -9.82
CA TYR A 47 1.17 3.10 -10.84
C TYR A 47 -0.30 3.02 -10.46
N THR A 48 -0.90 4.16 -10.13
CA THR A 48 -2.34 4.23 -9.81
C THR A 48 -3.14 4.36 -11.09
N LEU A 49 -4.16 3.51 -11.26
CA LEU A 49 -4.97 3.51 -12.47
C LEU A 49 -5.89 4.75 -12.47
N VAL A 50 -5.78 5.59 -13.50
CA VAL A 50 -6.75 6.68 -13.72
C VAL A 50 -7.98 6.08 -14.42
N PRO A 51 -9.19 6.18 -13.83
CA PRO A 51 -10.43 5.70 -14.44
C PRO A 51 -10.59 6.26 -15.86
N LYS A 52 -11.13 5.45 -16.78
CA LYS A 52 -11.28 5.85 -18.19
C LYS A 52 -12.12 7.12 -18.35
N GLU A 53 -13.13 7.30 -17.49
CA GLU A 53 -14.07 8.43 -17.50
C GLU A 53 -13.41 9.79 -17.22
N THR A 54 -12.32 9.81 -16.44
CA THR A 54 -11.59 11.04 -16.11
C THR A 54 -10.38 11.28 -17.02
N ARG A 55 -10.11 10.40 -18.00
CA ARG A 55 -9.09 10.65 -19.02
C ARG A 55 -9.60 11.73 -19.96
N LYS A 56 -9.14 12.96 -19.72
CA LYS A 56 -9.23 14.03 -20.72
C LYS A 56 -8.46 13.59 -21.96
N TYR A 57 -9.21 13.22 -22.99
CA TYR A 57 -8.88 13.18 -24.41
C TYR A 57 -7.46 12.74 -24.80
N SER A 58 -7.35 11.52 -25.33
CA SER A 58 -6.40 11.03 -26.36
C SER A 58 -5.85 9.63 -26.06
N LYS A 59 -5.60 8.84 -27.12
CA LYS A 59 -4.91 7.54 -27.12
C LYS A 59 -3.51 7.57 -26.47
N LEU A 60 -2.93 8.77 -26.28
CA LEU A 60 -1.61 9.02 -25.67
C LEU A 60 -1.66 9.53 -24.21
N SER A 61 -2.83 9.69 -23.61
CA SER A 61 -2.92 10.17 -22.22
C SER A 61 -2.26 9.21 -21.23
N LYS A 62 -1.53 9.75 -20.24
CA LYS A 62 -0.85 8.97 -19.18
C LYS A 62 -1.88 8.04 -18.51
N LYS A 63 -1.70 6.72 -18.70
CA LYS A 63 -2.64 5.69 -18.24
C LYS A 63 -2.68 5.51 -16.71
N GLY A 64 -1.71 6.09 -15.99
CA GLY A 64 -1.66 6.06 -14.53
C GLY A 64 -0.73 7.12 -13.94
N ASN A 65 -0.88 7.41 -12.64
CA ASN A 65 0.04 8.29 -11.93
C ASN A 65 1.13 7.46 -11.24
N LYS A 66 2.40 7.81 -11.49
CA LYS A 66 3.58 7.28 -10.78
C LYS A 66 3.52 7.75 -9.32
N GLY A 67 3.72 6.84 -8.39
CA GLY A 67 3.71 7.11 -6.95
C GLY A 67 4.55 6.12 -6.16
N ILE A 68 4.60 6.33 -4.85
CA ILE A 68 5.37 5.55 -3.88
C ILE A 68 4.41 4.85 -2.95
N LEU A 69 4.58 3.54 -2.74
CA LEU A 69 3.85 2.84 -1.68
C LEU A 69 4.37 3.28 -0.31
N ILE A 70 3.53 3.87 0.53
CA ILE A 70 3.94 4.36 1.86
C ILE A 70 3.23 3.67 3.02
N GLY A 71 2.22 2.83 2.75
CA GLY A 71 1.56 2.06 3.79
C GLY A 71 0.30 1.33 3.36
N PHE A 72 -0.42 0.83 4.36
CA PHE A 72 -1.63 0.02 4.23
C PHE A 72 -2.73 0.71 5.03
N GLU A 73 -3.84 1.07 4.40
CA GLU A 73 -4.96 1.71 5.10
C GLU A 73 -5.97 0.67 5.61
N SER A 74 -6.21 -0.38 4.83
CA SER A 74 -7.12 -1.46 5.18
C SER A 74 -6.61 -2.78 4.62
N ALA A 75 -7.38 -3.87 4.78
CA ALA A 75 -7.03 -5.16 4.20
C ALA A 75 -6.92 -5.13 2.66
N ASN A 76 -7.52 -4.13 2.01
CA ASN A 76 -7.62 -4.06 0.55
C ASN A 76 -7.20 -2.70 -0.05
N ASN A 77 -6.88 -1.70 0.77
CA ASN A 77 -6.41 -0.39 0.30
C ASN A 77 -4.97 -0.08 0.72
N PHE A 78 -4.21 0.46 -0.23
CA PHE A 78 -2.85 0.93 -0.04
C PHE A 78 -2.82 2.44 0.05
N LEU A 79 -1.87 2.96 0.83
CA LEU A 79 -1.54 4.37 0.87
C LEU A 79 -0.41 4.66 -0.11
N VAL A 80 -0.68 5.54 -1.06
CA VAL A 80 0.26 5.91 -2.13
C VAL A 80 0.53 7.40 -2.06
N TYR A 81 1.81 7.77 -1.98
CA TYR A 81 2.23 9.15 -2.19
C TYR A 81 2.38 9.43 -3.68
N LEU A 82 1.74 10.48 -4.17
CA LEU A 82 1.85 10.98 -5.53
C LEU A 82 2.71 12.25 -5.55
N PRO A 83 4.01 12.18 -5.90
CA PRO A 83 4.90 13.34 -5.86
C PRO A 83 4.43 14.49 -6.74
N ILE A 84 3.88 14.18 -7.92
CA ILE A 84 3.35 15.17 -8.87
C ILE A 84 2.22 16.01 -8.26
N LYS A 85 1.41 15.42 -7.38
CA LYS A 85 0.27 16.10 -6.74
C LYS A 85 0.57 16.52 -5.30
N ASN A 86 1.77 16.22 -4.81
CA ASN A 86 2.19 16.32 -3.41
C ASN A 86 1.10 15.82 -2.43
N LYS A 87 0.48 14.68 -2.74
CA LYS A 87 -0.69 14.18 -2.00
C LYS A 87 -0.60 12.69 -1.76
N VAL A 88 -1.04 12.27 -0.58
CA VAL A 88 -1.27 10.86 -0.26
C VAL A 88 -2.71 10.50 -0.61
N ILE A 89 -2.88 9.39 -1.32
CA ILE A 89 -4.19 8.83 -1.63
C ILE A 89 -4.28 7.39 -1.12
N SER A 90 -5.50 6.99 -0.79
CA SER A 90 -5.83 5.59 -0.55
C SER A 90 -6.45 5.00 -1.81
N THR A 91 -5.95 3.85 -2.27
CA THR A 91 -6.52 3.16 -3.42
C THR A 91 -6.24 1.66 -3.39
N LYS A 92 -7.17 0.88 -3.94
CA LYS A 92 -7.02 -0.55 -4.22
C LYS A 92 -6.46 -0.82 -5.61
N ASN A 93 -6.85 0.02 -6.58
CA ASN A 93 -6.60 -0.23 -8.01
C ASN A 93 -5.28 0.38 -8.43
N LEU A 94 -4.22 -0.39 -8.25
CA LEU A 94 -2.86 0.02 -8.55
C LEU A 94 -1.99 -1.18 -8.97
N ILE A 95 -0.93 -0.87 -9.71
CA ILE A 95 0.09 -1.84 -10.10
C ILE A 95 1.34 -1.51 -9.28
N ILE A 96 1.81 -2.48 -8.50
CA ILE A 96 3.03 -2.37 -7.70
C ILE A 96 4.15 -3.04 -8.48
N LYS A 97 5.27 -2.34 -8.64
CA LYS A 97 6.53 -2.91 -9.12
C LYS A 97 7.50 -2.96 -7.95
N GLU A 98 7.60 -4.12 -7.31
CA GLU A 98 8.46 -4.32 -6.14
C GLU A 98 9.93 -4.42 -6.51
N ASP A 99 10.25 -4.80 -7.76
CA ASP A 99 11.62 -4.85 -8.31
C ASP A 99 12.24 -3.46 -8.52
N LEU A 100 11.45 -2.40 -8.36
CA LEU A 100 11.87 -1.02 -8.58
C LEU A 100 11.62 -0.19 -7.34
N ASN A 101 12.71 0.34 -6.78
CA ASN A 101 12.63 1.44 -5.83
C ASN A 101 12.32 2.73 -6.60
N TYR A 102 11.42 3.55 -6.06
CA TYR A 102 10.85 4.72 -6.76
C TYR A 102 11.88 5.74 -7.25
#